data_AF-A0A0T6AZR9-F1
#
_entry.id   AF-A0A0T6AZR9-F1
#
_cell.length_a   1.000
_cell.length_b   1.000
_cell.length_c   1.000
_cell.angle_alpha   90.00
_cell.angle_beta   90.00
_cell.angle_gamma   90.00
#
_symmetry.space_group_name_H-M   'P 1'
#
loop_
_entity.id
_entity.type
_entity.pdbx_description
1 polymer ?
#
loop_
_entity_poly.entity_id
_entity_poly.type
_entity_poly.pdbx_seq_one_letter_code
_entity_poly.pdbx_strand_id
1 'polypeptide(L)'
;MLWSWYLSDDTQFYVLGAILLILATSHFKIATFSLSVFLLSSWITTGYVSIINNHSPSTDDPLALFDKIYDKPWTRLGPYLIGMSVGWLLFKTNCRIKMSLLANMVGWLASAACLLSLVYGLYEVDLSVTAGAAYSSLSHSAWALALGWIVVACATGNGGFVNSLLSATILYPISRITYCAYLLHPLVMRIMVMHMDYPLHLGKPLMITVFIGQVVMSYALGFVVSVVYEAPIVSMLKIFTKIPISRPKRVTTTTT
;
A
#
# COMPACT_ATOMS: atom_id res chain seq x y z
N MET A 1 1.30 14.86 12.44
CA MET A 1 1.83 15.48 11.20
C MET A 1 0.86 15.15 10.06
N LEU A 2 0.71 16.00 9.04
CA LEU A 2 -0.30 15.79 7.98
C LEU A 2 -0.13 14.46 7.20
N TRP A 3 1.02 13.79 7.32
CA TRP A 3 1.31 12.51 6.67
C TRP A 3 1.38 11.32 7.63
N SER A 4 1.29 11.52 8.94
CA SER A 4 1.36 10.40 9.90
C SER A 4 0.08 9.57 9.97
N TRP A 5 -1.00 10.03 9.36
CA TRP A 5 -2.29 9.33 9.33
C TRP A 5 -2.20 7.95 8.68
N TYR A 6 -1.42 7.82 7.60
CA TYR A 6 -1.21 6.54 6.93
C TYR A 6 -0.62 5.50 7.89
N LEU A 7 0.30 5.91 8.77
CA LEU A 7 0.88 5.01 9.77
C LEU A 7 -0.17 4.60 10.81
N SER A 8 -1.03 5.53 11.21
CA SER A 8 -2.15 5.23 12.11
C SER A 8 -3.12 4.22 11.47
N ASP A 9 -3.48 4.43 10.21
CA ASP A 9 -4.35 3.54 9.46
C ASP A 9 -3.72 2.15 9.27
N ASP A 10 -2.43 2.08 8.91
CA ASP A 10 -1.71 0.83 8.75
C ASP A 10 -1.68 0.01 10.05
N THR A 11 -1.46 0.66 11.21
CA THR A 11 -1.52 -0.05 12.50
C THR A 11 -2.91 -0.60 12.82
N GLN A 12 -3.97 0.15 12.51
CA GLN A 12 -5.34 -0.31 12.70
C GLN A 12 -5.67 -1.50 11.78
N PHE A 13 -5.27 -1.40 10.52
CA PHE A 13 -5.46 -2.48 9.54
C PHE A 13 -4.65 -3.71 9.89
N TYR A 14 -3.44 -3.56 10.45
CA TYR A 14 -2.63 -4.65 10.96
C TYR A 14 -3.34 -5.43 12.06
N VAL A 15 -3.93 -4.74 13.04
CA VAL A 15 -4.70 -5.40 14.11
C VAL A 15 -5.92 -6.13 13.53
N LEU A 16 -6.68 -5.47 12.67
CA LEU A 16 -7.84 -6.08 12.01
C LEU A 16 -7.45 -7.31 11.19
N GLY A 17 -6.36 -7.21 10.42
CA GLY A 17 -5.86 -8.28 9.57
C GLY A 17 -5.34 -9.47 10.35
N ALA A 18 -4.65 -9.24 11.46
CA ALA A 18 -4.25 -10.32 12.36
C ALA A 18 -5.47 -11.09 12.88
N ILE A 19 -6.53 -10.39 13.31
CA ILE A 19 -7.77 -11.02 13.78
C ILE A 19 -8.43 -11.84 12.66
N LEU A 20 -8.56 -11.26 11.46
CA LEU A 20 -9.17 -11.94 10.31
C LEU A 20 -8.36 -13.17 9.87
N LEU A 21 -7.03 -13.09 9.87
CA LEU A 21 -6.15 -14.22 9.53
C LEU A 21 -6.24 -15.33 10.57
N ILE A 22 -6.24 -15.00 11.87
CA ILE A 22 -6.44 -15.98 12.95
C ILE A 22 -7.79 -16.67 12.77
N LEU A 23 -8.86 -15.90 12.54
CA LEU A 23 -10.19 -16.44 12.29
C LEU A 23 -10.23 -17.32 11.02
N ALA A 24 -9.47 -16.98 9.98
CA ALA A 24 -9.38 -17.77 8.75
C ALA A 24 -8.74 -19.15 8.97
N THR A 25 -7.91 -19.32 10.00
CA THR A 25 -7.31 -20.63 10.32
C THR A 25 -8.32 -21.62 10.90
N SER A 26 -9.28 -21.15 11.71
CA SER A 26 -10.28 -21.99 12.38
C SER A 26 -11.62 -22.01 11.65
N HIS A 27 -12.07 -20.87 11.12
CA HIS A 27 -13.39 -20.68 10.52
C HIS A 27 -13.32 -19.89 9.21
N PHE A 28 -12.74 -20.50 8.17
CA PHE A 28 -12.51 -19.86 6.87
C PHE A 28 -13.77 -19.17 6.28
N LYS A 29 -14.93 -19.83 6.32
CA LYS A 29 -16.19 -19.25 5.79
C LYS A 29 -16.61 -17.97 6.50
N ILE A 30 -16.46 -17.93 7.82
CA ILE A 30 -16.80 -16.75 8.63
C ILE A 30 -15.79 -15.64 8.32
N ALA A 31 -14.50 -15.96 8.27
CA ALA A 31 -13.47 -14.98 7.94
C ALA A 31 -13.68 -14.35 6.54
N THR A 32 -13.99 -15.16 5.52
CA THR A 32 -14.29 -14.65 4.18
C THR A 32 -15.55 -13.80 4.16
N PHE A 33 -16.59 -14.19 4.88
CA PHE A 33 -17.81 -13.40 5.00
C PHE A 33 -17.53 -12.04 5.66
N SER A 34 -16.82 -12.03 6.80
CA SER A 34 -16.43 -10.79 7.49
C SER A 34 -15.56 -9.89 6.60
N LEU A 35 -14.60 -10.47 5.86
CA LEU A 35 -13.77 -9.72 4.91
C LEU A 35 -14.63 -9.06 3.82
N SER A 36 -15.56 -9.80 3.22
CA SER A 36 -16.48 -9.26 2.22
C SER A 36 -17.36 -8.14 2.79
N VAL A 37 -17.86 -8.30 4.02
CA VAL A 37 -18.65 -7.26 4.69
C VAL A 37 -17.82 -5.99 4.90
N PHE A 38 -16.59 -6.09 5.39
CA PHE A 38 -15.71 -4.94 5.58
C PHE A 38 -15.33 -4.25 4.27
N LEU A 39 -15.11 -5.02 3.21
CA LEU A 39 -14.80 -4.49 1.88
C LEU A 39 -16.01 -3.74 1.29
N LEU A 40 -17.20 -4.34 1.35
CA LEU A 40 -18.43 -3.70 0.89
C LEU A 40 -18.77 -2.46 1.71
N SER A 41 -18.61 -2.50 3.04
CA SER A 41 -18.83 -1.32 3.87
C SER A 41 -17.87 -0.19 3.51
N SER A 42 -16.60 -0.51 3.25
CA SER A 42 -15.61 0.48 2.81
C SER A 42 -16.03 1.15 1.50
N TRP A 43 -16.46 0.39 0.50
CA TRP A 43 -16.93 0.95 -0.78
C TRP A 43 -18.19 1.79 -0.63
N ILE A 44 -19.18 1.31 0.11
CA ILE A 44 -20.45 2.02 0.34
C ILE A 44 -20.19 3.34 1.07
N THR A 45 -19.42 3.32 2.17
CA THR A 45 -19.10 4.53 2.93
C THR A 45 -18.33 5.52 2.07
N THR A 46 -17.36 5.05 1.27
CA THR A 46 -16.58 5.93 0.37
C THR A 46 -17.46 6.56 -0.70
N GLY A 47 -18.32 5.78 -1.36
CA GLY A 47 -19.25 6.28 -2.37
C GLY A 47 -20.24 7.28 -1.78
N TYR A 48 -20.81 6.98 -0.62
CA TYR A 48 -21.75 7.86 0.08
C TYR A 48 -21.11 9.19 0.46
N VAL A 49 -19.91 9.16 1.06
CA VAL A 49 -19.17 10.36 1.45
C VAL A 49 -18.77 11.17 0.22
N SER A 50 -18.38 10.52 -0.88
CA SER A 50 -18.02 11.19 -2.14
C SER A 50 -19.21 11.93 -2.75
N ILE A 51 -20.42 11.33 -2.73
CA ILE A 51 -21.64 11.94 -3.27
C ILE A 51 -22.04 13.16 -2.44
N ILE A 52 -22.08 13.03 -1.10
CA ILE A 52 -22.53 14.12 -0.22
C ILE A 52 -21.64 15.34 -0.29
N ASN A 53 -20.34 15.11 -0.44
CA ASN A 53 -19.38 16.19 -0.51
C ASN A 53 -19.15 16.73 -1.93
N ASN A 54 -19.92 16.27 -2.92
CA ASN A 54 -19.72 16.57 -4.34
C ASN A 54 -18.25 16.42 -4.76
N HIS A 55 -17.59 15.38 -4.24
CA HIS A 55 -16.19 15.14 -4.54
C HIS A 55 -16.07 14.64 -5.99
N SER A 56 -15.62 15.53 -6.87
CA SER A 56 -15.09 15.16 -8.17
C SER A 56 -13.57 14.99 -8.00
N PRO A 57 -13.00 13.82 -8.30
CA PRO A 57 -11.55 13.65 -8.31
C PRO A 57 -10.97 14.46 -9.48
N SER A 58 -10.78 15.76 -9.28
CA SER A 58 -10.15 16.68 -10.23
C SER A 58 -8.70 16.97 -9.84
N THR A 59 -7.86 17.23 -10.83
CA THR A 59 -6.43 17.53 -10.63
C THR A 59 -6.17 18.90 -10.00
N ASP A 60 -7.17 19.77 -9.96
CA ASP A 60 -7.01 21.18 -9.61
C ASP A 60 -6.99 21.44 -8.10
N ASP A 61 -7.64 20.60 -7.29
CA ASP A 61 -7.60 20.74 -5.82
C ASP A 61 -7.57 19.37 -5.10
N PRO A 62 -6.42 18.66 -5.15
CA PRO A 62 -6.27 17.35 -4.52
C PRO A 62 -6.31 17.40 -2.97
N LEU A 63 -6.29 18.59 -2.35
CA LEU A 63 -6.22 18.76 -0.90
C LEU A 63 -7.49 19.37 -0.26
N ALA A 64 -8.40 19.98 -1.04
CA ALA A 64 -9.64 20.59 -0.53
C ALA A 64 -10.53 19.67 0.33
N LEU A 65 -10.42 18.35 0.15
CA LEU A 65 -11.18 17.34 0.90
C LEU A 65 -10.31 16.35 1.68
N PHE A 66 -9.04 16.70 1.92
CA PHE A 66 -8.09 15.82 2.59
C PHE A 66 -8.62 15.33 3.95
N ASP A 67 -9.10 16.24 4.80
CA ASP A 67 -9.59 15.91 6.15
C ASP A 67 -10.93 15.14 6.16
N LYS A 68 -11.73 15.28 5.10
CA LYS A 68 -13.08 14.72 5.03
C LYS A 68 -13.13 13.34 4.38
N ILE A 69 -12.24 13.08 3.42
CA ILE A 69 -12.28 11.88 2.58
C ILE A 69 -10.95 11.13 2.60
N TYR A 70 -9.83 11.85 2.54
CA TYR A 70 -8.52 11.25 2.29
C TYR A 70 -7.90 10.63 3.55
N ASP A 71 -8.03 11.30 4.69
CA ASP A 71 -7.48 10.92 6.01
C ASP A 71 -8.26 9.80 6.72
N LYS A 72 -9.31 9.25 6.08
CA LYS A 72 -10.24 8.35 6.76
C LYS A 72 -9.94 6.88 6.45
N PRO A 73 -9.84 6.01 7.47
CA PRO A 73 -9.42 4.62 7.28
C PRO A 73 -10.38 3.81 6.40
N TRP A 74 -11.68 4.14 6.41
CA TRP A 74 -12.68 3.41 5.62
C TRP A 74 -12.51 3.59 4.10
N THR A 75 -11.81 4.62 3.61
CA THR A 75 -11.55 4.79 2.17
C THR A 75 -10.35 3.98 1.69
N ARG A 76 -9.52 3.48 2.62
CA ARG A 76 -8.24 2.82 2.34
C ARG A 76 -8.16 1.35 2.74
N LEU A 77 -9.20 0.85 3.39
CA LEU A 77 -9.26 -0.54 3.84
C LEU A 77 -9.23 -1.56 2.69
N GLY A 78 -9.83 -1.23 1.53
CA GLY A 78 -9.94 -2.14 0.39
C GLY A 78 -8.62 -2.74 -0.09
N PRO A 79 -7.61 -1.92 -0.46
CA PRO A 79 -6.27 -2.41 -0.82
C PRO A 79 -5.65 -3.37 0.19
N TYR A 80 -5.81 -3.08 1.49
CA TYR A 80 -5.25 -3.90 2.56
C TYR A 80 -5.86 -5.30 2.60
N LEU A 81 -7.19 -5.40 2.53
CA LEU A 81 -7.91 -6.68 2.51
C LEU A 81 -7.63 -7.50 1.24
N ILE A 82 -7.47 -6.83 0.10
CA ILE A 82 -7.08 -7.48 -1.16
C ILE A 82 -5.66 -8.05 -1.05
N GLY A 83 -4.70 -7.25 -0.57
CA GLY A 83 -3.32 -7.71 -0.35
C GLY A 83 -3.24 -8.90 0.60
N MET A 84 -4.01 -8.87 1.69
CA MET A 84 -4.11 -9.99 2.63
C MET A 84 -4.70 -11.25 1.99
N SER A 85 -5.73 -11.10 1.16
CA SER A 85 -6.34 -12.21 0.41
C SER A 85 -5.34 -12.84 -0.56
N VAL A 86 -4.56 -12.03 -1.27
CA VAL A 86 -3.47 -12.48 -2.16
C VAL A 86 -2.39 -13.20 -1.35
N GLY A 87 -1.98 -12.66 -0.21
CA GLY A 87 -1.01 -13.30 0.68
C GLY A 87 -1.48 -14.67 1.18
N TRP A 88 -2.76 -14.77 1.59
CA TRP A 88 -3.37 -16.04 2.01
C TRP A 88 -3.42 -17.06 0.87
N LEU A 89 -3.78 -16.64 -0.34
CA LEU A 89 -3.79 -17.48 -1.53
C LEU A 89 -2.40 -18.06 -1.82
N LEU A 90 -1.36 -17.22 -1.79
CA LEU A 90 0.02 -17.64 -2.00
C LEU A 90 0.52 -18.58 -0.90
N PHE A 91 0.14 -18.32 0.36
CA PHE A 91 0.44 -19.22 1.47
C PHE A 91 -0.19 -20.60 1.29
N LYS A 92 -1.50 -20.67 0.95
CA LYS A 92 -2.19 -21.95 0.76
C LYS A 92 -1.71 -22.74 -0.45
N THR A 93 -1.32 -22.04 -1.52
CA THR A 93 -0.80 -22.67 -2.74
C THR A 93 0.70 -22.95 -2.68
N ASN A 94 1.39 -22.60 -1.59
CA ASN A 94 2.86 -22.66 -1.48
C ASN A 94 3.56 -21.98 -2.67
N CYS A 95 2.99 -20.88 -3.17
CA CYS A 95 3.43 -20.20 -4.39
C CYS A 95 3.50 -21.09 -5.65
N ARG A 96 2.75 -22.20 -5.69
CA ARG A 96 2.70 -23.11 -6.85
C ARG A 96 1.32 -23.06 -7.50
N ILE A 97 1.14 -22.12 -8.42
CA ILE A 97 -0.07 -22.02 -9.23
C ILE A 97 0.30 -22.31 -10.68
N LYS A 98 -0.27 -23.39 -11.23
CA LYS A 98 -0.15 -23.70 -12.66
C LYS A 98 -1.14 -22.83 -13.42
N MET A 99 -0.64 -21.98 -14.30
CA MET A 99 -1.46 -21.11 -15.15
C MET A 99 -1.23 -21.47 -16.61
N SER A 100 -2.27 -21.40 -17.43
CA SER A 100 -2.11 -21.47 -18.88
C SER A 100 -1.45 -20.18 -19.38
N LEU A 101 -0.74 -20.26 -20.51
CA LEU A 101 -0.10 -19.09 -21.12
C LEU A 101 -1.13 -17.99 -21.41
N LEU A 102 -2.32 -18.38 -21.89
CA LEU A 102 -3.43 -17.47 -22.15
C LEU A 102 -3.89 -16.74 -20.88
N ALA A 103 -4.09 -17.47 -19.77
CA ALA A 103 -4.49 -16.85 -18.51
C ALA A 103 -3.41 -15.88 -18.00
N ASN A 104 -2.13 -16.23 -18.15
CA ASN A 104 -1.04 -15.35 -17.76
C ASN A 104 -1.04 -14.05 -18.59
N MET A 105 -1.14 -14.17 -19.92
CA MET A 105 -1.20 -13.01 -20.83
C MET A 105 -2.39 -12.10 -20.54
N VAL A 106 -3.59 -12.67 -20.38
CA VAL A 106 -4.80 -11.91 -20.06
C VAL A 106 -4.64 -11.17 -18.74
N GLY A 107 -4.09 -11.81 -17.72
CA GLY A 107 -3.85 -11.15 -16.43
C GLY A 107 -2.86 -9.99 -16.52
N TRP A 108 -1.78 -10.13 -17.30
CA TRP A 108 -0.83 -9.03 -17.53
C TRP A 108 -1.46 -7.87 -18.29
N LEU A 109 -2.19 -8.15 -19.38
CA LEU A 109 -2.89 -7.13 -20.15
C LEU A 109 -3.97 -6.43 -19.32
N ALA A 110 -4.76 -7.17 -18.55
CA ALA A 110 -5.77 -6.61 -17.67
C ALA A 110 -5.16 -5.73 -16.57
N SER A 111 -4.05 -6.16 -15.98
CA SER A 111 -3.34 -5.39 -14.95
C SER A 111 -2.73 -4.11 -15.51
N ALA A 112 -2.07 -4.20 -16.67
CA ALA A 112 -1.49 -3.03 -17.34
C ALA A 112 -2.58 -2.03 -17.77
N ALA A 113 -3.66 -2.52 -18.38
CA ALA A 113 -4.78 -1.69 -18.79
C ALA A 113 -5.45 -1.01 -17.60
N CYS A 114 -5.64 -1.73 -16.49
CA CYS A 114 -6.20 -1.18 -15.26
C CYS A 114 -5.29 -0.11 -14.63
N LEU A 115 -3.97 -0.36 -14.52
CA LEU A 115 -3.06 0.64 -13.97
C LEU A 115 -2.98 1.89 -14.87
N LEU A 116 -2.89 1.71 -16.19
CA LEU A 116 -2.85 2.83 -17.12
C LEU A 116 -4.16 3.63 -17.11
N SER A 117 -5.32 2.98 -17.03
CA SER A 117 -6.61 3.68 -16.95
C SER A 117 -6.77 4.42 -15.62
N LEU A 118 -6.27 3.90 -14.52
CA LEU A 118 -6.29 4.60 -13.23
C LEU A 118 -5.33 5.79 -13.17
N VAL A 119 -4.16 5.72 -13.83
CA VAL A 119 -3.20 6.84 -13.83
C VAL A 119 -3.60 7.93 -14.82
N TYR A 120 -3.94 7.54 -16.05
CA TYR A 120 -4.13 8.49 -17.16
C TYR A 120 -5.58 8.71 -17.55
N GLY A 121 -6.51 7.86 -17.09
CA GLY A 121 -7.92 7.94 -17.49
C GLY A 121 -8.67 9.16 -16.95
N LEU A 122 -8.10 9.87 -15.97
CA LEU A 122 -8.63 11.14 -15.44
C LEU A 122 -7.99 12.38 -16.08
N TYR A 123 -7.06 12.21 -17.03
CA TYR A 123 -6.38 13.33 -17.65
C TYR A 123 -7.35 14.14 -18.51
N GLU A 124 -7.64 15.39 -18.11
CA GLU A 124 -8.53 16.33 -18.81
C GLU A 124 -9.98 15.80 -18.98
N VAL A 125 -10.45 14.95 -18.07
CA VAL A 125 -11.82 14.41 -18.09
C VAL A 125 -12.62 14.92 -16.88
N ASP A 126 -13.73 15.60 -17.17
CA ASP A 126 -14.71 15.96 -16.14
C ASP A 126 -15.65 14.77 -15.86
N LEU A 127 -15.48 14.16 -14.70
CA LEU A 127 -16.35 13.08 -14.24
C LEU A 127 -17.66 13.65 -13.68
N SER A 128 -18.78 12.99 -13.98
CA SER A 128 -20.03 13.22 -13.26
C SER A 128 -19.86 12.85 -11.78
N VAL A 129 -20.65 13.43 -10.88
CA VAL A 129 -20.57 13.16 -9.43
C VAL A 129 -20.69 11.66 -9.12
N THR A 130 -21.57 10.95 -9.84
CA THR A 130 -21.74 9.50 -9.68
C THR A 130 -20.54 8.70 -10.18
N ALA A 131 -19.95 9.09 -11.32
CA ALA A 131 -18.74 8.47 -11.84
C ALA A 131 -17.52 8.77 -10.96
N GLY A 132 -17.40 9.99 -10.43
CA GLY A 132 -16.37 10.38 -9.46
C GLY A 132 -16.47 9.61 -8.14
N ALA A 133 -17.69 9.36 -7.65
CA ALA A 133 -17.91 8.53 -6.46
C ALA A 133 -17.59 7.05 -6.70
N ALA A 134 -17.96 6.51 -7.86
CA ALA A 134 -17.58 5.15 -8.25
C ALA A 134 -16.06 5.02 -8.39
N TYR A 135 -15.41 6.01 -9.01
CA TYR A 135 -13.95 6.05 -9.13
C TYR A 135 -13.29 6.11 -7.75
N SER A 136 -13.72 7.01 -6.86
CA SER A 136 -13.12 7.17 -5.53
C SER A 136 -13.26 5.92 -4.66
N SER A 137 -14.37 5.20 -4.77
CA SER A 137 -14.62 3.97 -4.00
C SER A 137 -13.89 2.73 -4.55
N LEU A 138 -13.81 2.58 -5.88
CA LEU A 138 -13.30 1.36 -6.51
C LEU A 138 -11.85 1.45 -6.98
N SER A 139 -11.35 2.64 -7.31
CA SER A 139 -10.01 2.83 -7.91
C SER A 139 -8.89 2.24 -7.05
N HIS A 140 -8.92 2.48 -5.73
CA HIS A 140 -7.94 1.92 -4.81
C HIS A 140 -7.96 0.39 -4.77
N SER A 141 -9.16 -0.21 -4.75
CA SER A 141 -9.30 -1.67 -4.80
C SER A 141 -8.87 -2.24 -6.16
N ALA A 142 -9.21 -1.58 -7.27
CA ALA A 142 -8.79 -1.98 -8.60
C ALA A 142 -7.27 -1.92 -8.76
N TRP A 143 -6.64 -0.87 -8.24
CA TRP A 143 -5.18 -0.73 -8.15
C TRP A 143 -4.55 -1.91 -7.40
N ALA A 144 -5.11 -2.23 -6.23
CA ALA A 144 -4.61 -3.35 -5.41
C ALA A 144 -4.81 -4.71 -6.08
N LEU A 145 -5.88 -4.92 -6.84
CA LEU A 145 -6.10 -6.14 -7.63
C LEU A 145 -5.08 -6.27 -8.76
N ALA A 146 -4.81 -5.18 -9.48
CA ALA A 146 -3.81 -5.16 -10.55
C ALA A 146 -2.40 -5.44 -10.00
N LEU A 147 -2.01 -4.81 -8.89
CA LEU A 147 -0.76 -5.13 -8.22
C LEU A 147 -0.75 -6.55 -7.64
N GLY A 148 -1.89 -7.01 -7.11
CA GLY A 148 -2.07 -8.36 -6.59
C GLY A 148 -1.79 -9.43 -7.65
N TRP A 149 -2.27 -9.22 -8.88
CA TRP A 149 -1.92 -10.08 -10.00
C TRP A 149 -0.42 -10.11 -10.28
N ILE A 150 0.24 -8.94 -10.33
CA ILE A 150 1.70 -8.84 -10.55
C ILE A 150 2.45 -9.64 -9.49
N VAL A 151 2.05 -9.53 -8.22
CA VAL A 151 2.63 -10.29 -7.10
C VAL A 151 2.41 -11.79 -7.29
N VAL A 152 1.19 -12.22 -7.63
CA VAL A 152 0.89 -13.64 -7.87
C VAL A 152 1.72 -14.19 -9.04
N ALA A 153 1.79 -13.48 -10.16
CA ALA A 153 2.54 -13.88 -11.33
C ALA A 153 4.05 -14.01 -11.01
N CYS A 154 4.62 -13.03 -10.30
CA CYS A 154 6.03 -13.07 -9.91
C CYS A 154 6.32 -14.18 -8.90
N ALA A 155 5.51 -14.31 -7.84
CA ALA A 155 5.71 -15.31 -6.79
C ALA A 155 5.55 -16.76 -7.29
N THR A 156 4.72 -16.98 -8.32
CA THR A 156 4.46 -18.31 -8.88
C THR A 156 5.41 -18.71 -10.02
N GLY A 157 6.40 -17.86 -10.34
CA GLY A 157 7.37 -18.09 -11.41
C GLY A 157 6.86 -17.75 -12.82
N ASN A 158 5.66 -17.19 -12.94
CA ASN A 158 5.03 -16.78 -14.21
C ASN A 158 5.35 -15.32 -14.60
N GLY A 159 6.21 -14.62 -13.82
CA GLY A 159 6.48 -13.19 -13.98
C GLY A 159 7.59 -12.81 -14.97
N GLY A 160 8.35 -13.78 -15.49
CA GLY A 160 9.37 -13.56 -16.53
C GLY A 160 10.33 -12.39 -16.25
N PHE A 161 10.40 -11.44 -17.19
CA PHE A 161 11.25 -10.25 -17.08
C PHE A 161 10.89 -9.35 -15.90
N VAL A 162 9.59 -9.16 -15.62
CA VAL A 162 9.12 -8.28 -14.54
C VAL A 162 9.61 -8.79 -13.18
N ASN A 163 9.58 -10.11 -12.96
CA ASN A 163 10.12 -10.70 -11.75
C ASN A 163 11.62 -10.42 -11.57
N SER A 164 12.39 -10.46 -12.67
CA SER A 164 13.83 -10.17 -12.66
C SER A 164 14.11 -8.71 -12.33
N LEU A 165 13.31 -7.79 -12.87
CA LEU A 165 13.40 -6.35 -12.58
C LEU A 165 13.05 -6.03 -11.12
N LEU A 166 11.92 -6.57 -10.63
CA LEU A 166 11.45 -6.32 -9.25
C LEU A 166 12.33 -7.01 -8.18
N SER A 167 13.03 -8.08 -8.55
CA SER A 167 13.97 -8.78 -7.67
C SER A 167 15.42 -8.30 -7.83
N ALA A 168 15.65 -7.22 -8.58
CA ALA A 168 17.00 -6.71 -8.83
C ALA A 168 17.68 -6.27 -7.52
N THR A 169 18.95 -6.64 -7.36
CA THR A 169 19.71 -6.42 -6.12
C THR A 169 19.87 -4.94 -5.75
N ILE A 170 19.89 -4.06 -6.75
CA ILE A 170 19.96 -2.62 -6.57
C ILE A 170 18.73 -2.03 -5.85
N LEU A 171 17.58 -2.70 -5.93
CA LEU A 171 16.35 -2.26 -5.28
C LEU A 171 16.31 -2.60 -3.79
N TYR A 172 17.11 -3.57 -3.31
CA TYR A 172 17.12 -3.95 -1.89
C TYR A 172 17.45 -2.79 -0.94
N PRO A 173 18.57 -2.03 -1.10
CA PRO A 173 18.85 -0.92 -0.21
C PRO A 173 17.80 0.18 -0.30
N ILE A 174 17.32 0.49 -1.52
CA ILE A 174 16.29 1.52 -1.77
C ILE A 174 14.99 1.15 -1.04
N SER A 175 14.56 -0.11 -1.15
CA SER A 175 13.34 -0.60 -0.50
C SER A 175 13.42 -0.54 1.02
N ARG A 176 14.60 -0.73 1.62
CA ARG A 176 14.77 -0.65 3.08
C ARG A 176 14.66 0.79 3.59
N ILE A 177 15.17 1.77 2.84
CA ILE A 177 15.13 3.17 3.25
C ILE A 177 13.82 3.87 2.88
N THR A 178 12.94 3.23 2.10
CA THR A 178 11.65 3.81 1.67
C THR A 178 10.79 4.26 2.86
N TYR A 179 10.82 3.55 3.99
CA TYR A 179 10.07 3.99 5.18
C TYR A 179 10.58 5.32 5.75
N CYS A 180 11.90 5.48 5.90
CA CYS A 180 12.48 6.74 6.34
C CYS A 180 12.26 7.86 5.31
N ALA A 181 12.40 7.56 4.02
CA ALA A 181 12.11 8.52 2.96
C ALA A 181 10.62 8.96 2.99
N TYR A 182 9.70 8.03 3.25
CA TYR A 182 8.28 8.32 3.44
C TYR A 182 8.03 9.28 4.61
N LEU A 183 8.71 9.13 5.74
CA LEU A 183 8.53 10.04 6.87
C LEU A 183 9.09 11.44 6.62
N LEU A 184 10.15 11.56 5.81
CA LEU A 184 10.86 12.81 5.59
C LEU A 184 10.38 13.60 4.38
N HIS A 185 9.84 12.96 3.34
CA HIS A 185 9.50 13.66 2.08
C HIS A 185 8.61 14.90 2.27
N PRO A 186 7.57 14.91 3.14
CA PRO A 186 6.72 16.09 3.31
C PRO A 186 7.47 17.20 4.07
N LEU A 187 8.44 16.86 4.92
CA LEU A 187 9.32 17.84 5.56
C LEU A 187 10.23 18.50 4.53
N VAL A 188 10.81 17.73 3.61
CA VAL A 188 11.64 18.27 2.52
C VAL A 188 10.82 19.21 1.63
N MET A 189 9.63 18.79 1.24
CA MET A 189 8.70 19.62 0.47
C MET A 189 8.32 20.89 1.23
N ARG A 190 7.97 20.78 2.52
CA ARG A 190 7.60 21.92 3.35
C ARG A 190 8.75 22.90 3.53
N ILE A 191 9.97 22.41 3.80
CA ILE A 191 11.16 23.26 3.94
C ILE A 191 11.39 24.02 2.64
N MET A 192 11.31 23.35 1.48
CA MET A 192 11.41 24.02 0.18
C MET A 192 10.38 25.15 0.09
N VAL A 193 9.09 24.84 0.22
CA VAL A 193 8.00 25.82 0.06
C VAL A 193 8.12 27.00 1.04
N MET A 194 8.52 26.76 2.29
CA MET A 194 8.65 27.82 3.30
C MET A 194 9.85 28.75 3.07
N HIS A 195 10.85 28.32 2.29
CA HIS A 195 12.01 29.15 1.89
C HIS A 195 11.85 29.76 0.49
N MET A 196 10.70 29.58 -0.15
CA MET A 196 10.45 30.17 -1.46
C MET A 196 9.92 31.59 -1.33
N ASP A 197 10.64 32.54 -1.91
CA ASP A 197 10.26 33.96 -1.91
C ASP A 197 9.42 34.37 -3.13
N TYR A 198 9.16 33.44 -4.06
CA TYR A 198 8.41 33.69 -5.29
C TYR A 198 7.45 32.55 -5.63
N PRO A 199 6.32 32.84 -6.32
CA PRO A 199 5.38 31.80 -6.74
C PRO A 199 5.97 30.91 -7.83
N LEU A 200 5.73 29.59 -7.72
CA LEU A 200 6.08 28.63 -8.77
C LEU A 200 4.99 28.57 -9.84
N HIS A 201 5.39 28.82 -11.09
CA HIS A 201 4.56 28.44 -12.22
C HIS A 201 4.68 26.93 -12.44
N LEU A 202 3.58 26.19 -12.27
CA LEU A 202 3.52 24.72 -12.33
C LEU A 202 3.60 24.17 -13.76
N GLY A 203 4.63 24.57 -14.52
CA GLY A 203 4.91 24.05 -15.85
C GLY A 203 5.42 22.61 -15.80
N LYS A 204 5.00 21.79 -16.78
CA LYS A 204 5.39 20.37 -16.91
C LYS A 204 6.90 20.10 -16.71
N PRO A 205 7.84 20.78 -17.39
CA PRO A 205 9.28 20.50 -17.25
C PRO A 205 9.82 20.89 -15.86
N LEU A 206 9.33 21.99 -15.29
CA LEU A 206 9.70 22.41 -13.94
C LEU A 206 9.22 21.38 -12.91
N MET A 207 8.00 20.87 -13.08
CA MET A 207 7.44 19.88 -12.16
C MET A 207 8.18 18.55 -12.17
N ILE A 208 8.63 18.09 -13.34
CA ILE A 208 9.50 16.91 -13.43
C ILE A 208 10.81 17.15 -12.68
N THR A 209 11.41 18.32 -12.85
CA THR A 209 12.69 18.67 -12.19
C THR A 209 12.54 18.73 -10.68
N VAL A 210 11.51 19.43 -10.19
CA VAL A 210 11.19 19.52 -8.76
C VAL A 210 10.88 18.14 -8.18
N PHE A 211 10.10 17.31 -8.87
CA PHE A 211 9.79 15.94 -8.44
C PHE A 211 11.06 15.10 -8.26
N ILE A 212 11.95 15.08 -9.27
CA ILE A 212 13.21 14.32 -9.19
C ILE A 212 14.07 14.84 -8.03
N GLY A 213 14.19 16.17 -7.88
CA GLY A 213 14.92 16.78 -6.77
C GLY A 213 14.36 16.37 -5.40
N GLN A 214 13.05 16.40 -5.24
CA GLN A 214 12.36 15.98 -4.01
C GLN A 214 12.59 14.49 -3.71
N VAL A 215 12.52 13.62 -4.71
CA VAL A 215 12.79 12.19 -4.56
C VAL A 215 14.24 11.96 -4.10
N VAL A 216 15.22 12.54 -4.80
CA VAL A 216 16.65 12.36 -4.48
C VAL A 216 16.94 12.86 -3.05
N MET A 217 16.47 14.06 -2.70
CA MET A 217 16.69 14.63 -1.37
C MET A 217 16.02 13.81 -0.26
N SER A 218 14.80 13.33 -0.49
CA SER A 218 14.07 12.50 0.48
C SER A 218 14.76 11.16 0.73
N TYR A 219 15.28 10.52 -0.32
CA TYR A 219 16.04 9.27 -0.18
C TYR A 219 17.42 9.48 0.44
N ALA A 220 18.11 10.58 0.12
CA ALA A 220 19.40 10.92 0.72
C ALA A 220 19.27 11.16 2.24
N LEU A 221 18.29 11.97 2.66
CA LEU A 221 18.02 12.19 4.08
C LEU A 221 17.44 10.95 4.76
N GLY A 222 16.59 10.19 4.06
CA GLY A 222 16.05 8.92 4.54
C GLY A 222 17.14 7.89 4.84
N PHE A 223 18.18 7.84 4.00
CA PHE A 223 19.36 7.01 4.25
C PHE A 223 20.09 7.42 5.54
N VAL A 224 20.34 8.72 5.74
CA VAL A 224 21.00 9.21 6.96
C VAL A 224 20.19 8.82 8.21
N VAL A 225 18.87 9.05 8.19
CA VAL A 225 18.00 8.71 9.33
C VAL A 225 17.93 7.20 9.56
N SER A 226 17.87 6.38 8.50
CA SER A 226 17.87 4.93 8.61
C SER A 226 19.16 4.40 9.26
N VAL A 227 20.32 4.95 8.89
CA VAL A 227 21.61 4.54 9.48
C VAL A 227 21.75 5.00 10.94
N VAL A 228 21.31 6.21 11.27
CA VAL A 228 21.48 6.78 12.63
C VAL A 228 20.47 6.23 13.62
N TYR A 229 19.22 5.97 13.20
CA TYR A 229 18.15 5.59 14.11
C TYR A 229 17.63 4.17 13.86
N GLU A 230 17.21 3.86 12.64
CA GLU A 230 16.54 2.58 12.34
C GLU A 230 17.49 1.39 12.53
N ALA A 231 18.69 1.44 11.96
CA ALA A 231 19.65 0.34 12.02
C ALA A 231 20.14 0.01 13.44
N PRO A 232 20.45 0.99 14.32
CA PRO A 232 20.76 0.71 15.72
C PRO A 232 19.58 0.13 16.48
N ILE A 233 18.37 0.67 16.33
CA ILE A 233 17.17 0.18 17.03
C ILE A 233 16.85 -1.26 16.62
N VAL A 234 16.89 -1.56 15.32
CA VAL A 234 16.68 -2.93 14.82
C VAL A 234 17.74 -3.88 15.36
N SER A 235 18.99 -3.43 15.48
CA SER A 235 20.08 -4.22 16.05
C SER A 235 19.87 -4.48 17.54
N MET A 236 19.44 -3.47 18.30
CA MET A 236 19.07 -3.61 19.72
C MET A 236 17.90 -4.59 19.89
N LEU A 237 16.84 -4.46 19.10
CA LEU A 237 15.68 -5.36 19.17
C LEU A 237 16.05 -6.83 18.93
N LYS A 238 16.95 -7.08 17.96
CA LYS A 238 17.48 -8.42 17.69
C LYS A 238 18.28 -8.99 18.87
N ILE A 239 18.97 -8.14 19.63
CA ILE A 239 19.68 -8.57 20.85
C ILE A 239 18.68 -8.93 21.95
N PHE A 240 17.68 -8.09 22.20
CA PHE A 240 16.65 -8.33 23.21
C PHE A 240 15.82 -9.60 22.93
N THR A 241 15.41 -9.82 21.68
CA THR A 241 14.60 -10.99 21.28
C THR A 241 15.39 -12.29 21.27
N LYS A 242 16.72 -12.24 21.21
CA LYS A 242 17.60 -13.42 21.35
C LYS A 242 17.81 -13.84 22.80
N ILE A 243 17.36 -13.06 23.80
CA ILE A 243 17.32 -13.52 25.19
C ILE A 243 16.30 -14.65 25.27
N PRO A 244 16.71 -15.90 25.56
CA PRO A 244 15.78 -17.02 25.57
C PRO A 244 14.79 -16.81 26.71
N ILE A 245 13.53 -16.57 26.37
CA ILE A 245 12.42 -16.78 27.29
C ILE A 245 12.52 -18.25 27.69
N SER A 246 12.99 -18.50 28.91
CA SER A 246 13.06 -19.83 29.52
C SER A 246 11.72 -20.53 29.30
N ARG A 247 11.64 -21.44 28.34
CA ARG A 247 10.47 -22.29 28.16
C ARG A 247 10.27 -23.03 29.48
N PRO A 248 9.08 -23.00 30.11
CA PRO A 248 8.84 -23.81 31.29
C PRO A 248 9.10 -25.27 30.91
N LYS A 249 9.93 -25.95 31.72
CA LYS A 249 10.24 -27.37 31.57
C LYS A 249 8.92 -28.13 31.48
N ARG A 250 8.72 -28.85 30.38
CA ARG A 250 7.61 -29.79 30.21
C ARG A 250 7.80 -30.88 31.28
N VAL A 251 6.99 -30.84 32.34
CA VAL A 251 6.93 -31.91 33.35
C VAL A 251 6.55 -33.18 32.59
N THR A 252 7.51 -34.09 32.49
CA THR A 252 7.31 -35.43 31.93
C THR A 252 6.66 -36.23 33.05
N THR A 253 5.34 -36.36 33.01
CA THR A 253 4.63 -37.31 33.86
C THR A 253 4.98 -38.70 33.35
N THR A 254 5.96 -39.34 33.98
CA THR A 254 6.21 -40.78 33.85
C THR A 254 5.01 -41.52 34.42
N THR A 255 4.23 -42.14 33.55
CA THR A 255 3.30 -43.20 33.90
C THR A 255 4.10 -44.46 34.21
N THR A 256 4.02 -44.91 35.45
CA THR A 256 4.19 -46.30 35.89
C THR A 256 3.13 -46.58 36.93
#